data_AF-A0AAD9MS56-F1
#
_entry.id   AF-A0AAD9MS56-F1
#
_cell.length_a   1.000
_cell.length_b   1.000
_cell.length_c   1.000
_cell.angle_alpha   90.00
_cell.angle_beta   90.00
_cell.angle_gamma   90.00
#
_symmetry.space_group_name_H-M   'P 1'
#
loop_
_entity.id
_entity.type
_entity.pdbx_description
1 polymer ?
#
loop_
_entity_poly.entity_id
_entity_poly.type
_entity_poly.pdbx_seq_one_letter_code
_entity_poly.pdbx_strand_id
1 'polypeptide(L)'
;MARNSISLLGLYLVAGISSVVMVTVFMLVLHQHPSSDELSGAVFRADSGSVLDIGSGETERDLNDIGTTLLTTVDDQVTQSSLAARSRKPSTRYNVLFMITDDMRTQIGCYADDANPLTHPRLLTPNLDRLASESLLLKKAYTQFTLCGPSRTSILTGRRPDTNRIFDNRQYWRSLGGNFTTMPQYFKENGYRVVGIGKVFHRDVSSGDNDPFSWSEPIFMANHTENHYLNGKAGWRPVTKEAEKRVPLMDDVAVAEAKRYLSDFADDAKSGKRPFFLGFGFKKPHSSYVCPERFYDLYPLETEDQFLDDLSWQTIRLKRTRNLENITILDDGQAEIPHETLRHLRRGYFACVSYVDHLVGELMRTLSDLDLADSTVVSFMADHGYHFGENGKFGKQTLHETATHVPMMVRIPGSTDSGLVSESVVESLDLFPTLVDGGRPAARS
;
A
#
# COMPACT_ATOMS: atom_id res chain seq x y z
N MET A 1 -30.28 54.82 -6.35
CA MET A 1 -30.31 54.39 -4.93
C MET A 1 -30.63 52.90 -4.89
N ALA A 2 -29.60 52.06 -4.78
CA ALA A 2 -29.74 50.67 -4.37
C ALA A 2 -28.40 50.26 -3.76
N ARG A 3 -28.42 49.93 -2.47
CA ARG A 3 -27.30 49.39 -1.70
C ARG A 3 -27.13 47.93 -2.09
N ASN A 4 -25.96 47.54 -2.59
CA ASN A 4 -25.55 46.14 -2.65
C ASN A 4 -24.63 45.86 -1.46
N SER A 5 -25.13 45.08 -0.51
CA SER A 5 -24.35 44.46 0.55
C SER A 5 -23.75 43.17 -0.02
N ILE A 6 -22.43 43.13 -0.25
CA ILE A 6 -21.71 41.89 -0.52
C ILE A 6 -21.05 41.46 0.78
N SER A 7 -21.42 40.27 1.23
CA SER A 7 -20.92 39.56 2.41
C SER A 7 -19.42 39.27 2.26
N LEU A 8 -18.62 39.66 3.25
CA LEU A 8 -17.20 39.27 3.34
C LEU A 8 -17.08 37.75 3.49
N LEU A 9 -16.42 37.11 2.53
CA LEU A 9 -15.97 35.73 2.59
C LEU A 9 -14.71 35.67 3.46
N GLY A 10 -14.80 35.10 4.67
CA GLY A 10 -13.63 34.79 5.49
C GLY A 10 -12.90 33.58 4.91
N LEU A 11 -11.70 33.78 4.36
CA LEU A 11 -10.80 32.68 4.00
C LEU A 11 -10.06 32.21 5.26
N TYR A 12 -10.40 31.03 5.77
CA TYR A 12 -9.55 30.29 6.70
C TYR A 12 -8.49 29.54 5.90
N LEU A 13 -7.23 29.95 6.02
CA LEU A 13 -6.07 29.25 5.45
C LEU A 13 -5.60 28.17 6.43
N VAL A 14 -5.67 26.91 5.97
CA VAL A 14 -5.17 25.70 6.65
C VAL A 14 -3.66 25.62 6.46
N ALA A 15 -2.95 25.20 7.51
CA ALA A 15 -1.49 25.10 7.59
C ALA A 15 -0.86 24.32 6.42
N GLY A 16 0.25 24.84 5.88
CA GLY A 16 1.11 24.13 4.93
C GLY A 16 1.32 24.78 3.57
N ILE A 17 1.05 26.09 3.42
CA ILE A 17 1.32 26.79 2.17
C ILE A 17 2.73 27.41 2.19
N SER A 18 3.58 26.98 1.26
CA SER A 18 4.91 27.55 1.01
C SER A 18 4.83 29.06 0.78
N SER A 19 5.81 29.80 1.31
CA SER A 19 5.96 31.26 1.21
C SER A 19 5.80 31.79 -0.24
N VAL A 20 6.13 30.96 -1.24
CA VAL A 20 6.01 31.26 -2.68
C VAL A 20 4.55 31.41 -3.14
N VAL A 21 3.64 30.60 -2.59
CA VAL A 21 2.22 30.66 -2.94
C VAL A 21 1.56 31.89 -2.30
N MET A 22 2.02 32.30 -1.11
CA MET A 22 1.54 33.52 -0.45
C MET A 22 1.92 34.78 -1.23
N VAL A 23 3.14 34.83 -1.80
CA VAL A 23 3.59 35.93 -2.69
C VAL A 23 2.86 35.92 -4.04
N THR A 24 2.61 34.74 -4.60
CA THR A 24 1.85 34.61 -5.85
C THR A 24 0.40 35.06 -5.69
N VAL A 25 -0.25 34.71 -4.57
CA VAL A 25 -1.61 35.18 -4.23
C VAL A 25 -1.62 36.69 -3.99
N PHE A 26 -0.59 37.24 -3.33
CA PHE A 26 -0.44 38.69 -3.10
C PHE A 26 -0.30 39.47 -4.43
N MET A 27 0.52 38.98 -5.36
CA MET A 27 0.67 39.58 -6.70
C MET A 27 -0.61 39.48 -7.54
N LEU A 28 -1.34 38.36 -7.46
CA LEU A 28 -2.63 38.20 -8.15
C LEU A 28 -3.70 39.17 -7.63
N VAL A 29 -3.73 39.43 -6.31
CA VAL A 29 -4.67 40.38 -5.71
C VAL A 29 -4.34 41.82 -6.12
N LEU A 30 -3.06 42.21 -6.14
CA LEU A 30 -2.63 43.54 -6.61
C LEU A 30 -2.90 43.74 -8.11
N HIS A 31 -2.81 42.69 -8.93
CA HIS A 31 -3.08 42.78 -10.36
C HIS A 31 -4.57 42.93 -10.69
N GLN A 32 -5.48 42.51 -9.79
CA GLN A 32 -6.92 42.61 -10.01
C GLN A 32 -7.58 43.89 -9.45
N HIS A 33 -6.87 44.69 -8.65
CA HIS A 33 -7.41 45.93 -8.07
C HIS A 33 -6.39 47.10 -8.14
N PRO A 34 -6.37 47.88 -9.25
CA PRO A 34 -5.34 48.89 -9.51
C PRO A 34 -5.57 50.27 -8.88
N SER A 35 -6.48 50.43 -7.91
CA SER A 35 -6.75 51.74 -7.25
C SER A 35 -6.20 51.76 -5.83
N SER A 36 -5.22 52.65 -5.61
CA SER A 36 -4.24 52.68 -4.52
C SER A 36 -4.70 53.17 -3.14
N ASP A 37 -6.00 53.15 -2.80
CA ASP A 37 -6.47 53.79 -1.55
C ASP A 37 -7.01 52.83 -0.47
N GLU A 38 -7.08 51.51 -0.70
CA GLU A 38 -7.67 50.56 0.27
C GLU A 38 -6.67 49.70 1.08
N LEU A 39 -5.36 49.88 0.93
CA LEU A 39 -4.35 49.05 1.62
C LEU A 39 -3.62 49.74 2.78
N SER A 40 -4.04 50.93 3.22
CA SER A 40 -3.41 51.57 4.39
C SER A 40 -3.78 50.82 5.69
N GLY A 41 -2.80 50.14 6.29
CA GLY A 41 -2.90 49.59 7.66
C GLY A 41 -2.99 48.06 7.79
N ALA A 42 -2.75 47.28 6.72
CA ALA A 42 -2.72 45.82 6.83
C ALA A 42 -1.42 45.32 7.49
N VAL A 43 -1.53 44.69 8.68
CA VAL A 43 -0.42 44.03 9.38
C VAL A 43 -0.51 42.52 9.14
N PHE A 44 0.49 41.93 8.48
CA PHE A 44 0.60 40.48 8.31
C PHE A 44 1.67 39.90 9.25
N ARG A 45 1.30 38.88 10.02
CA ARG A 45 2.23 38.12 10.87
C ARG A 45 2.48 36.75 10.25
N ALA A 46 3.75 36.43 10.00
CA ALA A 46 4.21 35.08 9.71
C ALA A 46 4.71 34.41 11.01
N ASP A 47 4.52 33.08 11.12
CA ASP A 47 4.91 32.28 12.29
C ASP A 47 6.44 32.21 12.54
N SER A 48 7.26 32.85 11.71
CA SER A 48 8.71 32.99 11.90
C SER A 48 9.13 34.20 12.75
N GLY A 49 8.18 34.97 13.30
CA GLY A 49 8.47 36.11 14.18
C GLY A 49 8.95 37.39 13.48
N SER A 50 8.86 37.46 12.15
CA SER A 50 9.24 38.64 11.36
C SER A 50 8.02 39.57 11.19
N VAL A 51 8.16 40.85 11.54
CA VAL A 51 7.16 41.90 11.30
C VAL A 51 7.64 42.74 10.12
N LEU A 52 6.81 42.87 9.07
CA LEU A 52 7.06 43.78 7.96
C LEU A 52 6.27 45.07 8.21
N ASP A 53 6.97 46.19 8.40
CA ASP A 53 6.37 47.53 8.56
C ASP A 53 6.64 48.31 7.27
N ILE A 54 5.57 48.67 6.55
CA ILE A 54 5.68 49.41 5.29
C ILE A 54 5.47 50.88 5.62
N GLY A 55 6.58 51.62 5.74
CA GLY A 55 6.57 53.05 5.99
C GLY A 55 5.89 53.83 4.86
N SER A 56 5.21 54.91 5.22
CA SER A 56 4.55 55.80 4.26
C SER A 56 5.57 56.59 3.45
N GLY A 57 5.82 56.18 2.19
CA GLY A 57 6.58 57.01 1.26
C GLY A 57 7.32 56.35 0.09
N GLU A 58 7.20 55.05 -0.16
CA GLU A 58 7.95 54.42 -1.26
C GLU A 58 7.14 54.34 -2.57
N THR A 59 7.76 54.77 -3.66
CA THR A 59 7.14 54.82 -5.00
C THR A 59 7.29 53.50 -5.73
N GLU A 60 6.42 53.26 -6.72
CA GLU A 60 6.25 52.01 -7.51
C GLU A 60 7.53 51.41 -8.11
N ARG A 61 8.65 52.17 -8.20
CA ARG A 61 9.96 51.64 -8.60
C ARG A 61 10.69 50.85 -7.50
N ASP A 62 10.53 51.21 -6.22
CA ASP A 62 11.25 50.58 -5.11
C ASP A 62 10.70 49.17 -4.79
N LEU A 63 9.40 48.94 -5.01
CA LEU A 63 8.76 47.64 -4.79
C LEU A 63 9.24 46.55 -5.78
N ASN A 64 9.63 46.94 -6.99
CA ASN A 64 10.18 45.99 -7.98
C ASN A 64 11.63 45.59 -7.64
N ASP A 65 12.44 46.50 -7.10
CA ASP A 65 13.81 46.18 -6.66
C ASP A 65 13.81 45.34 -5.37
N ILE A 66 12.87 45.59 -4.45
CA ILE A 66 12.65 44.74 -3.27
C ILE A 66 12.16 43.35 -3.68
N GLY A 67 11.22 43.27 -4.64
CA GLY A 67 10.72 42.00 -5.18
C GLY A 67 11.80 41.18 -5.88
N THR A 68 12.69 41.83 -6.65
CA THR A 68 13.79 41.16 -7.36
C THR A 68 14.89 40.70 -6.40
N THR A 69 15.15 41.47 -5.33
CA THR A 69 16.12 41.11 -4.29
C THR A 69 15.61 39.98 -3.39
N LEU A 70 14.31 39.94 -3.07
CA LEU A 70 13.69 38.82 -2.35
C LEU A 70 13.64 37.56 -3.22
N LEU A 71 13.32 37.68 -4.52
CA LEU A 71 13.31 36.54 -5.43
C LEU A 71 14.69 35.91 -5.59
N THR A 72 15.75 36.71 -5.70
CA THR A 72 17.13 36.21 -5.84
C THR A 72 17.69 35.63 -4.55
N THR A 73 17.37 36.19 -3.38
CA THR A 73 17.81 35.62 -2.08
C THR A 73 17.01 34.39 -1.67
N VAL A 74 15.72 34.30 -2.03
CA VAL A 74 14.92 33.08 -1.85
C VAL A 74 15.34 32.02 -2.86
N ASP A 75 15.65 32.36 -4.11
CA ASP A 75 16.22 31.38 -5.05
C ASP A 75 17.57 30.89 -4.55
N ASP A 76 18.52 31.74 -4.13
CA ASP A 76 19.83 31.26 -3.67
C ASP A 76 19.76 30.44 -2.37
N GLN A 77 18.85 30.76 -1.43
CA GLN A 77 18.67 29.95 -0.21
C GLN A 77 17.85 28.69 -0.44
N VAL A 78 16.85 28.70 -1.33
CA VAL A 78 16.11 27.49 -1.72
C VAL A 78 17.00 26.59 -2.56
N THR A 79 17.83 27.14 -3.45
CA THR A 79 18.76 26.39 -4.30
C THR A 79 19.92 25.83 -3.48
N GLN A 80 20.48 26.57 -2.51
CA GLN A 80 21.50 26.02 -1.59
C GLN A 80 20.92 25.02 -0.57
N SER A 81 19.69 25.23 -0.08
CA SER A 81 18.99 24.26 0.78
C SER A 81 18.55 23.00 0.03
N SER A 82 18.24 23.10 -1.28
CA SER A 82 17.89 21.94 -2.13
C SER A 82 19.11 21.22 -2.69
N LEU A 83 20.25 21.90 -2.85
CA LEU A 83 21.51 21.30 -3.29
C LEU A 83 22.31 20.68 -2.13
N ALA A 84 22.09 21.10 -0.88
CA ALA A 84 22.72 20.51 0.30
C ALA A 84 22.15 19.13 0.68
N ALA A 85 21.05 18.69 0.05
CA ALA A 85 20.45 17.38 0.26
C ALA A 85 20.51 16.51 -1.00
N ARG A 86 21.72 16.08 -1.44
CA ARG A 86 21.89 14.84 -2.24
C ARG A 86 23.33 14.39 -2.52
N SER A 87 24.25 14.63 -1.59
CA SER A 87 25.56 13.93 -1.59
C SER A 87 25.65 12.92 -0.45
N ARG A 88 24.62 12.08 -0.30
CA ARG A 88 24.78 10.85 0.47
C ARG A 88 25.50 9.85 -0.44
N LYS A 89 26.71 9.41 -0.07
CA LYS A 89 27.35 8.27 -0.76
C LYS A 89 26.29 7.16 -0.82
N PRO A 90 25.91 6.67 -2.01
CA PRO A 90 24.97 5.57 -2.08
C PRO A 90 25.53 4.43 -1.26
N SER A 91 24.73 3.88 -0.34
CA SER A 91 25.09 2.60 0.27
C SER A 91 25.31 1.63 -0.89
N THR A 92 26.33 0.80 -0.81
CA THR A 92 26.62 -0.18 -1.87
C THR A 92 25.56 -1.29 -1.97
N ARG A 93 24.49 -1.21 -1.16
CA ARG A 93 23.37 -2.15 -1.04
C ARG A 93 22.12 -1.43 -0.55
N TYR A 94 20.98 -1.66 -1.19
CA TYR A 94 19.68 -1.12 -0.75
C TYR A 94 19.14 -1.94 0.43
N ASN A 95 18.28 -1.34 1.25
CA ASN A 95 17.38 -2.09 2.12
C ASN A 95 16.23 -2.69 1.28
N VAL A 96 15.51 -3.66 1.82
CA VAL A 96 14.37 -4.29 1.15
C VAL A 96 13.16 -4.35 2.07
N LEU A 97 12.04 -3.79 1.62
CA LEU A 97 10.71 -4.02 2.18
C LEU A 97 9.92 -4.87 1.18
N PHE A 98 9.72 -6.14 1.51
CA PHE A 98 8.91 -7.08 0.73
C PHE A 98 7.51 -7.19 1.34
N MET A 99 6.51 -6.62 0.68
CA MET A 99 5.12 -6.67 1.09
C MET A 99 4.34 -7.70 0.26
N ILE A 100 3.63 -8.58 0.95
CA ILE A 100 2.72 -9.55 0.33
C ILE A 100 1.35 -9.53 1.02
N THR A 101 0.27 -9.50 0.24
CA THR A 101 -1.10 -9.60 0.73
C THR A 101 -1.71 -10.97 0.40
N ASP A 102 -2.69 -11.39 1.20
CA ASP A 102 -3.36 -12.68 1.13
C ASP A 102 -4.70 -12.55 0.39
N ASP A 103 -4.85 -13.23 -0.75
CA ASP A 103 -6.09 -13.28 -1.55
C ASP A 103 -6.48 -11.95 -2.26
N MET A 104 -5.55 -11.03 -2.50
CA MET A 104 -5.83 -9.77 -3.22
C MET A 104 -5.77 -9.94 -4.75
N ARG A 105 -6.84 -9.55 -5.45
CA ARG A 105 -6.91 -9.47 -6.92
C ARG A 105 -6.57 -8.07 -7.43
N THR A 106 -6.39 -7.93 -8.74
CA THR A 106 -6.01 -6.68 -9.42
C THR A 106 -7.12 -5.63 -9.52
N GLN A 107 -8.19 -5.78 -8.75
CA GLN A 107 -9.18 -4.72 -8.59
C GLN A 107 -8.65 -3.67 -7.62
N ILE A 108 -7.77 -2.80 -8.07
CA ILE A 108 -7.23 -1.65 -7.33
C ILE A 108 -7.02 -0.49 -8.32
N GLY A 109 -6.95 0.75 -7.84
CA GLY A 109 -6.95 1.96 -8.68
C GLY A 109 -5.88 1.96 -9.78
N CYS A 110 -4.63 1.69 -9.44
CA CYS A 110 -3.52 1.62 -10.39
C CYS A 110 -3.61 0.50 -11.43
N TYR A 111 -4.50 -0.47 -11.26
CA TYR A 111 -4.79 -1.49 -12.26
C TYR A 111 -5.99 -1.15 -13.13
N ALA A 112 -6.75 -0.10 -12.80
CA ALA A 112 -7.90 0.31 -13.57
C ALA A 112 -7.55 0.62 -15.03
N ASP A 113 -8.44 0.21 -15.92
CA ASP A 113 -8.41 0.46 -17.36
C ASP A 113 -9.87 0.38 -17.84
N ASP A 114 -10.28 1.31 -18.71
CA ASP A 114 -11.62 1.37 -19.28
C ASP A 114 -12.01 0.06 -20.00
N ALA A 115 -11.03 -0.74 -20.41
CA ALA A 115 -11.21 -2.01 -21.13
C ALA A 115 -11.30 -3.25 -20.23
N ASN A 116 -11.05 -3.16 -18.92
CA ASN A 116 -11.06 -4.32 -18.03
C ASN A 116 -12.32 -4.32 -17.13
N PRO A 117 -13.33 -5.18 -17.39
CA PRO A 117 -14.56 -5.22 -16.60
C PRO A 117 -14.29 -5.62 -15.14
N LEU A 118 -13.14 -6.25 -14.86
CA LEU A 118 -12.75 -6.55 -13.49
C LEU A 118 -12.43 -5.27 -12.73
N THR A 119 -11.85 -4.23 -13.31
CA THR A 119 -11.47 -3.04 -12.53
C THR A 119 -12.62 -2.05 -12.44
N HIS A 120 -13.44 -2.22 -11.40
CA HIS A 120 -14.46 -1.24 -11.08
C HIS A 120 -13.79 0.12 -10.73
N PRO A 121 -14.12 1.25 -11.38
CA PRO A 121 -13.54 2.57 -11.09
C PRO A 121 -14.02 3.19 -9.75
N ARG A 122 -14.37 2.36 -8.75
CA ARG A 122 -14.87 2.80 -7.43
C ARG A 122 -14.00 2.32 -6.26
N LEU A 123 -12.97 1.50 -6.49
CA LEU A 123 -12.13 1.04 -5.38
C LEU A 123 -11.11 2.10 -4.97
N LEU A 124 -11.10 2.46 -3.69
CA LEU A 124 -10.28 3.54 -3.16
C LEU A 124 -8.98 2.98 -2.60
N THR A 125 -7.91 3.09 -3.39
CA THR A 125 -6.56 2.64 -3.02
C THR A 125 -5.48 3.70 -3.27
N PRO A 126 -5.62 4.92 -2.71
CA PRO A 126 -4.73 6.03 -3.04
C PRO A 126 -3.25 5.81 -2.64
N ASN A 127 -2.95 4.99 -1.64
CA ASN A 127 -1.56 4.75 -1.22
C ASN A 127 -0.87 3.74 -2.15
N LEU A 128 -1.59 2.73 -2.63
CA LEU A 128 -1.13 1.81 -3.66
C LEU A 128 -0.99 2.51 -5.01
N ASP A 129 -1.92 3.42 -5.33
CA ASP A 129 -1.84 4.22 -6.55
C ASP A 129 -0.62 5.15 -6.51
N ARG A 130 -0.36 5.77 -5.36
CA ARG A 130 0.88 6.53 -5.14
C ARG A 130 2.12 5.64 -5.23
N LEU A 131 2.13 4.49 -4.58
CA LEU A 131 3.26 3.55 -4.67
C LEU A 131 3.52 3.16 -6.13
N ALA A 132 2.48 2.87 -6.90
CA ALA A 132 2.58 2.55 -8.32
C ALA A 132 3.18 3.72 -9.12
N SER A 133 2.83 4.96 -8.81
CA SER A 133 3.38 6.15 -9.49
C SER A 133 4.88 6.36 -9.28
N GLU A 134 5.48 5.69 -8.29
CA GLU A 134 6.92 5.70 -8.01
C GLU A 134 7.58 4.32 -8.27
N SER A 135 6.86 3.39 -8.91
CA SER A 135 7.27 1.99 -9.09
C SER A 135 7.29 1.57 -10.56
N LEU A 136 7.90 0.42 -10.83
CA LEU A 136 7.53 -0.42 -11.96
C LEU A 136 6.26 -1.19 -11.62
N LEU A 137 5.16 -0.86 -12.27
CA LEU A 137 3.88 -1.56 -12.23
C LEU A 137 3.83 -2.66 -13.29
N LEU A 138 3.58 -3.90 -12.88
CA LEU A 138 3.56 -5.07 -13.77
C LEU A 138 2.11 -5.50 -14.05
N LYS A 139 1.56 -5.06 -15.18
CA LYS A 139 0.12 -5.23 -15.50
C LYS A 139 -0.28 -6.67 -15.81
N LYS A 140 0.67 -7.57 -16.10
CA LYS A 140 0.42 -8.99 -16.43
C LYS A 140 1.24 -9.94 -15.55
N ALA A 141 1.12 -9.80 -14.24
CA ALA A 141 1.77 -10.66 -13.26
C ALA A 141 0.88 -11.83 -12.82
N TYR A 142 1.43 -13.05 -12.87
CA TYR A 142 0.68 -14.29 -12.58
C TYR A 142 1.35 -15.18 -11.54
N THR A 143 0.53 -15.68 -10.61
CA THR A 143 0.96 -16.68 -9.62
C THR A 143 1.03 -18.08 -10.21
N GLN A 144 1.96 -18.89 -9.69
CA GLN A 144 2.17 -20.27 -10.15
C GLN A 144 1.13 -21.23 -9.58
N PHE A 145 0.42 -20.83 -8.52
CA PHE A 145 -0.60 -21.67 -7.90
C PHE A 145 -1.63 -20.83 -7.14
N THR A 146 -2.92 -21.11 -7.32
CA THR A 146 -3.98 -20.30 -6.69
C THR A 146 -4.38 -20.82 -5.30
N LEU A 147 -3.37 -21.05 -4.45
CA LEU A 147 -3.49 -21.43 -3.05
C LEU A 147 -2.27 -20.91 -2.27
N CYS A 148 -2.51 -20.40 -1.05
CA CYS A 148 -1.50 -19.68 -0.26
C CYS A 148 -0.16 -20.42 -0.11
N GLY A 149 -0.15 -21.65 0.41
CA GLY A 149 1.08 -22.42 0.67
C GLY A 149 1.90 -22.64 -0.59
N PRO A 150 1.35 -23.32 -1.62
CA PRO A 150 2.03 -23.54 -2.89
C PRO A 150 2.54 -22.24 -3.54
N SER A 151 1.72 -21.19 -3.57
CA SER A 151 2.11 -19.89 -4.13
C SER A 151 3.28 -19.26 -3.38
N ARG A 152 3.15 -19.11 -2.05
CA ARG A 152 4.16 -18.46 -1.21
C ARG A 152 5.46 -19.23 -1.19
N THR A 153 5.41 -20.56 -1.18
CA THR A 153 6.60 -21.39 -1.37
C THR A 153 7.23 -21.15 -2.74
N SER A 154 6.43 -21.05 -3.81
CA SER A 154 6.95 -20.76 -5.15
C SER A 154 7.67 -19.41 -5.21
N ILE A 155 7.03 -18.35 -4.70
CA ILE A 155 7.58 -16.99 -4.61
C ILE A 155 8.87 -16.98 -3.81
N LEU A 156 8.83 -17.52 -2.59
CA LEU A 156 9.93 -17.39 -1.63
C LEU A 156 11.10 -18.31 -1.96
N THR A 157 10.93 -19.38 -2.72
CA THR A 157 12.03 -20.25 -3.17
C THR A 157 12.49 -19.95 -4.60
N GLY A 158 11.71 -19.18 -5.37
CA GLY A 158 11.94 -18.96 -6.80
C GLY A 158 11.79 -20.23 -7.63
N ARG A 159 10.97 -21.19 -7.15
CA ARG A 159 10.79 -22.51 -7.78
C ARG A 159 9.33 -22.78 -8.04
N ARG A 160 9.00 -23.27 -9.23
CA ARG A 160 7.65 -23.72 -9.57
C ARG A 160 7.16 -24.83 -8.61
N PRO A 161 5.83 -24.94 -8.37
CA PRO A 161 5.23 -26.04 -7.61
C PRO A 161 5.72 -27.43 -8.03
N ASP A 162 5.94 -27.67 -9.33
CA ASP A 162 6.42 -28.96 -9.84
C ASP A 162 7.86 -29.31 -9.41
N THR A 163 8.65 -28.29 -9.07
CA THR A 163 10.01 -28.45 -8.53
C THR A 163 10.00 -28.54 -7.01
N ASN A 164 9.24 -27.67 -6.34
CA ASN A 164 9.18 -27.64 -4.87
C ASN A 164 8.24 -28.72 -4.26
N ARG A 165 7.43 -29.35 -5.10
CA ARG A 165 6.48 -30.44 -4.80
C ARG A 165 5.36 -30.06 -3.84
N ILE A 166 5.05 -28.77 -3.67
CA ILE A 166 3.99 -28.28 -2.78
C ILE A 166 2.73 -27.97 -3.58
N PHE A 167 1.65 -28.70 -3.30
CA PHE A 167 0.35 -28.57 -3.97
C PHE A 167 -0.82 -28.34 -3.00
N ASP A 168 -0.54 -28.36 -1.69
CA ASP A 168 -1.50 -28.07 -0.62
C ASP A 168 -0.84 -27.25 0.52
N ASN A 169 -1.60 -26.96 1.56
CA ASN A 169 -1.16 -26.17 2.71
C ASN A 169 -0.64 -27.02 3.90
N ARG A 170 -0.22 -28.26 3.67
CA ARG A 170 0.10 -29.22 4.75
C ARG A 170 1.50 -29.81 4.63
N GLN A 171 2.30 -29.32 3.70
CA GLN A 171 3.54 -29.95 3.26
C GLN A 171 4.71 -28.98 3.31
N TYR A 172 5.87 -29.45 3.76
CA TYR A 172 7.09 -28.67 3.83
C TYR A 172 8.03 -28.96 2.67
N TRP A 173 8.41 -27.93 1.90
CA TRP A 173 9.19 -28.12 0.66
C TRP A 173 10.57 -28.70 0.90
N ARG A 174 11.24 -28.38 2.02
CA ARG A 174 12.57 -28.92 2.33
C ARG A 174 12.56 -30.43 2.54
N SER A 175 11.41 -30.99 2.91
CA SER A 175 11.23 -32.44 3.10
C SER A 175 10.76 -33.15 1.83
N LEU A 176 10.18 -32.44 0.86
CA LEU A 176 9.55 -33.06 -0.32
C LEU A 176 10.25 -32.73 -1.65
N GLY A 177 10.50 -31.45 -1.92
CA GLY A 177 11.11 -31.00 -3.17
C GLY A 177 12.63 -30.94 -3.09
N GLY A 178 13.16 -30.40 -1.99
CA GLY A 178 14.59 -30.25 -1.75
C GLY A 178 14.92 -29.07 -0.85
N ASN A 179 16.16 -29.02 -0.39
CA ASN A 179 16.65 -27.99 0.53
C ASN A 179 16.92 -26.64 -0.20
N PHE A 180 15.88 -26.04 -0.78
CA PHE A 180 15.99 -24.82 -1.57
C PHE A 180 16.13 -23.58 -0.69
N THR A 181 17.14 -22.76 -0.99
CA THR A 181 17.34 -21.45 -0.38
C THR A 181 16.13 -20.55 -0.63
N THR A 182 15.66 -19.89 0.42
CA THR A 182 14.56 -18.93 0.32
C THR A 182 15.09 -17.51 0.12
N MET A 183 14.23 -16.61 -0.35
CA MET A 183 14.51 -15.18 -0.47
C MET A 183 15.04 -14.56 0.83
N PRO A 184 14.34 -14.62 1.97
CA PRO A 184 14.87 -14.12 3.24
C PRO A 184 16.17 -14.83 3.67
N GLN A 185 16.30 -16.14 3.47
CA GLN A 185 17.55 -16.86 3.76
C GLN A 185 18.73 -16.30 2.95
N TYR A 186 18.55 -16.06 1.66
CA TYR A 186 19.58 -15.49 0.80
C TYR A 186 20.04 -14.12 1.30
N PHE A 187 19.10 -13.21 1.61
CA PHE A 187 19.45 -11.90 2.16
C PHE A 187 20.20 -12.02 3.50
N LYS A 188 19.79 -12.96 4.36
CA LYS A 188 20.45 -13.22 5.64
C LYS A 188 21.89 -13.67 5.46
N GLU A 189 22.11 -14.63 4.57
CA GLU A 189 23.44 -15.15 4.21
C GLU A 189 24.32 -14.08 3.55
N ASN A 190 23.73 -13.04 2.97
CA ASN A 190 24.42 -11.89 2.38
C ASN A 190 24.54 -10.68 3.31
N GLY A 191 24.44 -10.91 4.63
CA GLY A 191 24.76 -9.91 5.67
C GLY A 191 23.64 -8.94 6.00
N TYR A 192 22.43 -9.13 5.50
CA TYR A 192 21.27 -8.34 5.91
C TYR A 192 20.83 -8.73 7.32
N ARG A 193 20.18 -7.81 8.02
CA ARG A 193 19.29 -8.17 9.13
C ARG A 193 17.92 -8.48 8.55
N VAL A 194 17.40 -9.68 8.79
CA VAL A 194 16.22 -10.21 8.10
C VAL A 194 15.13 -10.53 9.11
N VAL A 195 13.99 -9.86 9.01
CA VAL A 195 12.84 -10.08 9.88
C VAL A 195 11.58 -10.35 9.05
N GLY A 196 10.71 -11.20 9.58
CA GLY A 196 9.40 -11.49 9.03
C GLY A 196 8.32 -11.01 9.98
N ILE A 197 7.24 -10.46 9.44
CA ILE A 197 6.10 -9.97 10.20
C ILE A 197 4.82 -10.37 9.47
N GLY A 198 3.87 -10.96 10.19
CA GLY A 198 2.60 -11.41 9.63
C GLY A 198 2.74 -12.64 8.73
N LYS A 199 1.80 -12.81 7.79
CA LYS A 199 1.69 -13.99 6.95
C LYS A 199 2.61 -13.87 5.72
N VAL A 200 3.91 -14.10 5.89
CA VAL A 200 4.87 -14.17 4.76
C VAL A 200 4.87 -15.57 4.15
N PHE A 201 5.31 -16.56 4.93
CA PHE A 201 5.05 -17.97 4.63
C PHE A 201 3.59 -18.35 4.96
N HIS A 202 3.14 -19.47 4.40
CA HIS A 202 1.95 -20.13 4.95
C HIS A 202 2.30 -20.81 6.28
N ARG A 203 1.34 -20.88 7.20
CA ARG A 203 1.59 -21.23 8.61
C ARG A 203 1.94 -22.71 8.81
N ASP A 204 2.42 -22.99 10.02
CA ASP A 204 2.58 -24.33 10.58
C ASP A 204 3.50 -25.24 9.73
N VAL A 205 3.13 -26.51 9.63
CA VAL A 205 3.81 -27.55 8.87
C VAL A 205 4.15 -27.16 7.43
N SER A 206 3.35 -26.29 6.78
CA SER A 206 3.59 -25.93 5.38
C SER A 206 4.90 -25.16 5.15
N SER A 207 5.46 -24.59 6.20
CA SER A 207 6.75 -23.90 6.17
C SER A 207 7.74 -24.42 7.19
N GLY A 208 7.47 -25.58 7.82
CA GLY A 208 8.32 -26.09 8.90
C GLY A 208 8.43 -25.09 10.05
N ASP A 209 7.28 -24.53 10.46
CA ASP A 209 7.15 -23.48 11.48
C ASP A 209 7.88 -22.18 11.09
N ASN A 210 7.55 -21.66 9.90
CA ASN A 210 8.09 -20.43 9.30
C ASN A 210 9.58 -20.48 8.94
N ASP A 211 10.12 -21.66 8.66
CA ASP A 211 11.45 -21.89 8.11
C ASP A 211 12.58 -21.18 8.91
N PRO A 212 13.16 -21.81 9.93
CA PRO A 212 14.17 -21.17 10.80
C PRO A 212 15.44 -20.72 10.06
N PHE A 213 15.69 -21.27 8.85
CA PHE A 213 16.80 -20.84 7.99
C PHE A 213 16.58 -19.44 7.39
N SER A 214 15.35 -18.95 7.31
CA SER A 214 15.01 -17.69 6.65
C SER A 214 15.33 -16.45 7.46
N TRP A 215 15.09 -16.47 8.78
CA TRP A 215 15.00 -15.24 9.57
C TRP A 215 16.18 -15.05 10.51
N SER A 216 16.47 -13.80 10.86
CA SER A 216 17.48 -13.44 11.89
C SER A 216 16.91 -13.57 13.30
N GLU A 217 15.60 -13.45 13.42
CA GLU A 217 14.80 -13.54 14.64
C GLU A 217 13.51 -14.32 14.32
N PRO A 218 12.84 -14.95 15.30
CA PRO A 218 11.54 -15.58 15.07
C PRO A 218 10.54 -14.61 14.42
N ILE A 219 9.77 -15.11 13.46
CA ILE A 219 8.75 -14.30 12.79
C ILE A 219 7.73 -13.77 13.80
N PHE A 220 7.37 -12.49 13.68
CA PHE A 220 6.30 -11.93 14.49
C PHE A 220 4.94 -12.25 13.85
N MET A 221 4.03 -12.83 14.63
CA MET A 221 2.67 -13.13 14.21
C MET A 221 1.69 -12.58 15.26
N ALA A 222 0.91 -11.59 14.86
CA ALA A 222 -0.18 -11.11 15.70
C ALA A 222 -1.29 -12.17 15.85
N ASN A 223 -2.00 -12.11 16.97
CA ASN A 223 -3.10 -13.03 17.27
C ASN A 223 -4.25 -12.89 16.26
N HIS A 224 -4.91 -14.00 15.95
CA HIS A 224 -6.09 -14.02 15.10
C HIS A 224 -7.31 -13.43 15.82
N THR A 225 -7.60 -12.16 15.58
CA THR A 225 -8.68 -11.46 16.30
C THR A 225 -10.04 -11.52 15.60
N GLU A 226 -10.12 -11.93 14.33
CA GLU A 226 -11.38 -12.00 13.57
C GLU A 226 -12.42 -12.94 14.20
N ASN A 227 -11.96 -14.05 14.80
CA ASN A 227 -12.85 -15.01 15.48
C ASN A 227 -13.61 -14.38 16.65
N HIS A 228 -13.04 -13.33 17.27
CA HIS A 228 -13.72 -12.56 18.32
C HIS A 228 -14.96 -11.83 17.78
N TYR A 229 -14.90 -11.34 16.55
CA TYR A 229 -15.96 -10.54 15.94
C TYR A 229 -17.05 -11.37 15.27
N LEU A 230 -16.72 -12.60 14.87
CA LEU A 230 -17.60 -13.47 14.09
C LEU A 230 -18.03 -14.74 14.84
N ASN A 231 -17.70 -14.86 16.13
CA ASN A 231 -18.05 -16.02 16.96
C ASN A 231 -17.67 -17.36 16.29
N GLY A 232 -16.48 -17.41 15.67
CA GLY A 232 -15.96 -18.60 14.97
C GLY A 232 -16.55 -18.90 13.60
N LYS A 233 -17.45 -18.07 13.06
CA LYS A 233 -17.90 -18.16 11.66
C LYS A 233 -16.98 -17.38 10.72
N ALA A 234 -16.98 -17.76 9.45
CA ALA A 234 -16.48 -16.93 8.36
C ALA A 234 -17.57 -15.95 7.91
N GLY A 235 -17.20 -14.74 7.49
CA GLY A 235 -18.20 -13.71 7.17
C GLY A 235 -17.63 -12.33 6.93
N TRP A 236 -18.43 -11.30 7.22
CA TRP A 236 -18.07 -9.89 7.13
C TRP A 236 -18.51 -9.14 8.38
N ARG A 237 -17.67 -8.21 8.86
CA ARG A 237 -18.03 -7.36 10.01
C ARG A 237 -17.27 -6.03 9.97
N PRO A 238 -17.96 -4.87 9.93
CA PRO A 238 -17.34 -3.61 10.30
C PRO A 238 -17.04 -3.62 11.80
N VAL A 239 -15.83 -3.20 12.17
CA VAL A 239 -15.41 -3.08 13.57
C VAL A 239 -15.41 -1.62 13.96
N THR A 240 -16.14 -1.27 15.02
CA THR A 240 -16.20 0.12 15.49
C THR A 240 -14.90 0.55 16.13
N LYS A 241 -14.65 1.86 16.18
CA LYS A 241 -13.46 2.42 16.85
C LYS A 241 -13.31 1.96 18.31
N GLU A 242 -14.41 1.84 19.05
CA GLU A 242 -14.42 1.35 20.43
C GLU A 242 -14.08 -0.14 20.51
N ALA A 243 -14.54 -0.93 19.53
CA ALA A 243 -14.27 -2.36 19.46
C ALA A 243 -12.81 -2.64 19.05
N GLU A 244 -12.24 -1.85 18.13
CA GLU A 244 -10.81 -1.89 17.76
C GLU A 244 -9.92 -1.66 18.99
N LYS A 245 -10.26 -0.70 19.85
CA LYS A 245 -9.49 -0.41 21.08
C LYS A 245 -9.48 -1.58 22.07
N ARG A 246 -10.56 -2.37 22.11
CA ARG A 246 -10.66 -3.51 23.03
C ARG A 246 -9.92 -4.73 22.50
N VAL A 247 -10.04 -4.99 21.20
CA VAL A 247 -9.41 -6.13 20.53
C VAL A 247 -8.77 -5.65 19.23
N PRO A 248 -7.48 -5.28 19.25
CA PRO A 248 -6.81 -4.77 18.05
C PRO A 248 -6.87 -5.75 16.86
N LEU A 249 -6.99 -5.24 15.65
CA LEU A 249 -6.96 -6.10 14.46
C LEU A 249 -5.54 -6.59 14.20
N MET A 250 -5.44 -7.82 13.68
CA MET A 250 -4.16 -8.48 13.47
C MET A 250 -3.19 -7.65 12.61
N ASP A 251 -3.67 -7.07 11.51
CA ASP A 251 -2.83 -6.30 10.59
C ASP A 251 -2.40 -4.95 11.17
N ASP A 252 -3.21 -4.29 12.02
CA ASP A 252 -2.79 -3.07 12.75
C ASP A 252 -1.63 -3.39 13.71
N VAL A 253 -1.74 -4.50 14.45
CA VAL A 253 -0.69 -4.96 15.37
C VAL A 253 0.59 -5.33 14.60
N ALA A 254 0.44 -5.99 13.45
CA ALA A 254 1.56 -6.31 12.58
C ALA A 254 2.26 -5.04 12.05
N VAL A 255 1.51 -4.04 11.58
CA VAL A 255 2.08 -2.76 11.13
C VAL A 255 2.79 -2.04 12.26
N ALA A 256 2.21 -1.99 13.46
CA ALA A 256 2.87 -1.40 14.63
C ALA A 256 4.23 -2.05 14.92
N GLU A 257 4.31 -3.37 14.81
CA GLU A 257 5.57 -4.10 14.99
C GLU A 257 6.57 -3.83 13.85
N ALA A 258 6.10 -3.71 12.60
CA ALA A 258 6.97 -3.34 11.50
C ALA A 258 7.55 -1.94 11.67
N LYS A 259 6.76 -0.97 12.13
CA LYS A 259 7.23 0.38 12.46
C LYS A 259 8.31 0.35 13.54
N ARG A 260 8.15 -0.50 14.56
CA ARG A 260 9.16 -0.72 15.60
C ARG A 260 10.48 -1.24 15.01
N TYR A 261 10.44 -2.25 14.15
CA TYR A 261 11.63 -2.81 13.50
C TYR A 261 12.28 -1.81 12.54
N LEU A 262 11.51 -1.07 11.74
CA LEU A 262 12.05 -0.04 10.86
C LEU A 262 12.81 1.03 11.65
N SER A 263 12.28 1.48 12.79
CA SER A 263 12.97 2.40 13.70
C SER A 263 14.25 1.81 14.27
N ASP A 264 14.24 0.54 14.68
CA ASP A 264 15.41 -0.18 15.19
C ASP A 264 16.51 -0.38 14.13
N PHE A 265 16.13 -0.50 12.86
CA PHE A 265 17.08 -0.62 11.74
C PHE A 265 17.65 0.71 11.28
N ALA A 266 16.99 1.83 11.61
CA ALA A 266 17.22 3.11 10.96
C ALA A 266 18.69 3.54 11.01
N ASP A 267 19.34 3.47 12.17
CA ASP A 267 20.72 3.96 12.32
C ASP A 267 21.75 3.08 11.59
N ASP A 268 21.63 1.76 11.67
CA ASP A 268 22.50 0.82 10.95
C ASP A 268 22.31 0.92 9.43
N ALA A 269 21.07 1.13 8.96
CA ALA A 269 20.74 1.33 7.56
C ALA A 269 21.26 2.69 7.04
N LYS A 270 21.00 3.78 7.76
CA LYS A 270 21.42 5.15 7.41
C LYS A 270 22.93 5.32 7.38
N SER A 271 23.66 4.60 8.23
CA SER A 271 25.13 4.61 8.28
C SER A 271 25.77 3.64 7.26
N GLY A 272 24.97 2.80 6.60
CA GLY A 272 25.45 1.76 5.68
C GLY A 272 26.17 0.61 6.39
N LYS A 273 26.13 0.55 7.74
CA LYS A 273 26.74 -0.51 8.54
C LYS A 273 26.09 -1.85 8.26
N ARG A 274 24.76 -1.90 8.20
CA ARG A 274 24.03 -3.13 7.88
C ARG A 274 22.67 -2.82 7.25
N PRO A 275 22.36 -3.34 6.05
CA PRO A 275 21.04 -3.19 5.46
C PRO A 275 20.03 -4.17 6.09
N PHE A 276 18.75 -3.90 5.92
CA PHE A 276 17.67 -4.78 6.36
C PHE A 276 16.87 -5.39 5.21
N PHE A 277 16.31 -6.57 5.45
CA PHE A 277 15.21 -7.16 4.71
C PHE A 277 14.03 -7.32 5.67
N LEU A 278 12.92 -6.66 5.38
CA LEU A 278 11.67 -6.81 6.12
C LEU A 278 10.64 -7.47 5.20
N GLY A 279 10.29 -8.72 5.50
CA GLY A 279 9.15 -9.40 4.88
C GLY A 279 7.88 -9.11 5.66
N PHE A 280 6.92 -8.42 5.05
CA PHE A 280 5.64 -8.06 5.65
C PHE A 280 4.49 -8.77 4.93
N GLY A 281 3.72 -9.57 5.68
CA GLY A 281 2.60 -10.33 5.16
C GLY A 281 1.27 -9.88 5.73
N PHE A 282 0.49 -9.13 4.95
CA PHE A 282 -0.88 -8.75 5.32
C PHE A 282 -1.78 -10.00 5.35
N LYS A 283 -2.67 -10.08 6.34
CA LYS A 283 -3.72 -11.09 6.37
C LYS A 283 -4.91 -10.69 5.51
N LYS A 284 -5.29 -9.42 5.48
CA LYS A 284 -6.33 -8.92 4.57
C LYS A 284 -5.83 -8.87 3.12
N PRO A 285 -6.73 -9.00 2.12
CA PRO A 285 -8.18 -9.13 2.23
C PRO A 285 -8.71 -10.58 2.38
N HIS A 286 -7.87 -11.59 2.66
CA HIS A 286 -8.34 -12.97 2.90
C HIS A 286 -9.46 -13.02 3.93
N SER A 287 -10.47 -13.86 3.66
CA SER A 287 -11.63 -14.09 4.53
C SER A 287 -11.22 -14.46 5.97
N SER A 288 -11.88 -13.97 7.01
CA SER A 288 -13.15 -13.23 6.99
C SER A 288 -12.97 -11.75 6.73
N TYR A 289 -13.97 -11.06 6.19
CA TYR A 289 -13.85 -9.65 5.84
C TYR A 289 -14.13 -8.75 7.04
N VAL A 290 -13.21 -8.74 8.00
CA VAL A 290 -13.30 -7.94 9.22
C VAL A 290 -12.25 -6.84 9.16
N CYS A 291 -12.70 -5.59 9.16
CA CYS A 291 -11.85 -4.41 9.16
C CYS A 291 -12.59 -3.23 9.83
N PRO A 292 -11.92 -2.10 10.07
CA PRO A 292 -12.56 -0.95 10.68
C PRO A 292 -13.77 -0.44 9.90
N GLU A 293 -14.80 0.02 10.61
CA GLU A 293 -16.07 0.50 10.05
C GLU A 293 -15.88 1.63 9.05
N ARG A 294 -14.92 2.52 9.31
CA ARG A 294 -14.58 3.65 8.42
C ARG A 294 -14.23 3.22 6.98
N PHE A 295 -13.76 1.99 6.77
CA PHE A 295 -13.50 1.47 5.42
C PHE A 295 -14.74 0.84 4.78
N TYR A 296 -15.69 0.38 5.58
CA TYR A 296 -17.01 -0.02 5.08
C TYR A 296 -17.85 1.18 4.65
N ASP A 297 -17.68 2.32 5.31
CA ASP A 297 -18.38 3.57 5.00
C ASP A 297 -18.00 4.15 3.63
N LEU A 298 -16.82 3.79 3.11
CA LEU A 298 -16.40 4.11 1.74
C LEU A 298 -17.25 3.43 0.67
N TYR A 299 -17.97 2.37 1.04
CA TYR A 299 -18.71 1.50 0.12
C TYR A 299 -20.14 1.28 0.61
N PRO A 300 -21.02 2.31 0.57
CA PRO A 300 -22.42 2.14 0.95
C PRO A 300 -23.12 1.13 0.02
N LEU A 301 -24.02 0.31 0.58
CA LEU A 301 -24.86 -0.61 -0.22
C LEU A 301 -26.06 0.16 -0.76
N GLU A 302 -25.92 0.82 -1.91
CA GLU A 302 -26.99 1.67 -2.44
C GLU A 302 -27.89 0.94 -3.45
N THR A 303 -27.31 0.08 -4.30
CA THR A 303 -28.04 -0.62 -5.38
C THR A 303 -27.65 -2.11 -5.45
N GLU A 304 -28.50 -2.93 -6.07
CA GLU A 304 -28.33 -4.39 -6.14
C GLU A 304 -27.02 -4.82 -6.83
N ASP A 305 -26.65 -4.17 -7.92
CA ASP A 305 -25.52 -4.62 -8.75
C ASP A 305 -24.20 -3.86 -8.54
N GLN A 306 -24.13 -2.95 -7.57
CA GLN A 306 -23.02 -1.99 -7.40
C GLN A 306 -21.62 -2.63 -7.29
N PHE A 307 -21.55 -3.90 -6.89
CA PHE A 307 -20.30 -4.59 -6.67
C PHE A 307 -20.13 -5.82 -7.54
N LEU A 308 -21.14 -6.20 -8.34
CA LEU A 308 -21.07 -7.36 -9.24
C LEU A 308 -20.41 -6.98 -10.57
N ASP A 309 -19.77 -7.99 -11.17
CA ASP A 309 -19.29 -7.94 -12.56
C ASP A 309 -20.27 -8.75 -13.42
N ASP A 310 -20.41 -8.44 -14.71
CA ASP A 310 -21.34 -9.09 -15.66
C ASP A 310 -21.12 -10.62 -15.74
N LEU A 311 -19.89 -11.07 -15.45
CA LEU A 311 -19.54 -12.49 -15.40
C LEU A 311 -19.94 -13.19 -14.09
N SER A 312 -20.44 -12.45 -13.11
CA SER A 312 -20.76 -12.94 -11.78
C SER A 312 -22.13 -13.58 -11.72
N TRP A 313 -22.18 -14.83 -11.30
CA TRP A 313 -23.44 -15.49 -11.03
C TRP A 313 -24.05 -14.91 -9.76
N GLN A 314 -25.34 -14.60 -9.80
CA GLN A 314 -26.06 -14.02 -8.66
C GLN A 314 -26.15 -15.01 -7.48
N THR A 315 -26.09 -16.31 -7.76
CA THR A 315 -26.14 -17.38 -6.77
C THR A 315 -25.03 -18.39 -7.02
N ILE A 316 -24.28 -18.75 -5.98
CA ILE A 316 -23.12 -19.66 -6.09
C ILE A 316 -23.37 -20.93 -5.30
N ARG A 317 -23.23 -22.08 -5.96
CA ARG A 317 -23.23 -23.39 -5.29
C ARG A 317 -21.81 -23.82 -4.90
N LEU A 318 -21.65 -24.11 -3.63
CA LEU A 318 -20.43 -24.64 -3.03
C LEU A 318 -20.60 -26.14 -2.77
N LYS A 319 -19.60 -26.93 -3.20
CA LYS A 319 -19.52 -28.37 -2.89
C LYS A 319 -19.34 -28.68 -1.40
N ARG A 320 -18.99 -27.69 -0.57
CA ARG A 320 -18.81 -27.84 0.87
C ARG A 320 -19.32 -26.61 1.59
N THR A 321 -19.91 -26.84 2.74
CA THR A 321 -20.32 -25.81 3.70
C THR A 321 -19.05 -25.19 4.29
N ARG A 322 -18.44 -24.23 3.57
CA ARG A 322 -17.48 -23.32 4.19
C ARG A 322 -18.28 -22.70 5.34
N ASN A 323 -17.83 -22.80 6.60
CA ASN A 323 -18.52 -22.34 7.82
C ASN A 323 -18.79 -20.81 7.79
N LEU A 324 -19.57 -20.38 6.81
CA LEU A 324 -19.80 -19.03 6.34
C LEU A 324 -21.17 -18.61 6.85
N GLU A 325 -21.28 -17.40 7.36
CA GLU A 325 -22.57 -16.87 7.81
C GLU A 325 -23.53 -16.65 6.63
N ASN A 326 -24.83 -16.78 6.91
CA ASN A 326 -25.92 -16.46 5.98
C ASN A 326 -25.86 -17.22 4.63
N ILE A 327 -25.51 -18.52 4.68
CA ILE A 327 -25.62 -19.45 3.55
C ILE A 327 -26.81 -20.41 3.74
N THR A 328 -27.35 -20.89 2.62
CA THR A 328 -28.39 -21.93 2.62
C THR A 328 -27.74 -23.30 2.42
N ILE A 329 -28.09 -24.30 3.24
CA ILE A 329 -27.70 -25.68 2.99
C ILE A 329 -28.83 -26.36 2.21
N LEU A 330 -28.51 -26.91 1.05
CA LEU A 330 -29.45 -27.58 0.17
C LEU A 330 -29.63 -29.05 0.58
N ASP A 331 -30.72 -29.67 0.13
CA ASP A 331 -31.06 -31.07 0.45
C ASP A 331 -29.99 -32.08 -0.02
N ASP A 332 -29.21 -31.72 -1.05
CA ASP A 332 -28.10 -32.54 -1.57
C ASP A 332 -26.77 -32.33 -0.80
N GLY A 333 -26.80 -31.57 0.29
CA GLY A 333 -25.65 -31.27 1.13
C GLY A 333 -24.72 -30.18 0.58
N GLN A 334 -25.03 -29.60 -0.59
CA GLN A 334 -24.31 -28.43 -1.09
C GLN A 334 -24.73 -27.17 -0.32
N ALA A 335 -23.87 -26.16 -0.34
CA ALA A 335 -24.21 -24.84 0.17
C ALA A 335 -24.50 -23.89 -0.97
N GLU A 336 -25.45 -22.99 -0.78
CA GLU A 336 -25.75 -21.90 -1.68
C GLU A 336 -25.44 -20.57 -1.00
N ILE A 337 -24.70 -19.69 -1.67
CA ILE A 337 -24.50 -18.31 -1.25
C ILE A 337 -25.58 -17.47 -1.93
N PRO A 338 -26.56 -16.93 -1.18
CA PRO A 338 -27.56 -16.01 -1.73
C PRO A 338 -26.91 -14.74 -2.29
N HIS A 339 -27.58 -14.12 -3.25
CA HIS A 339 -27.12 -12.89 -3.88
C HIS A 339 -26.82 -11.76 -2.87
N GLU A 340 -27.69 -11.56 -1.87
CA GLU A 340 -27.48 -10.58 -0.80
C GLU A 340 -26.20 -10.87 0.00
N THR A 341 -26.00 -12.12 0.43
CA THR A 341 -24.78 -12.57 1.11
C THR A 341 -23.54 -12.29 0.25
N LEU A 342 -23.61 -12.59 -1.05
CA LEU A 342 -22.49 -12.33 -1.97
C LEU A 342 -22.15 -10.83 -2.07
N ARG A 343 -23.15 -9.95 -2.13
CA ARG A 343 -22.95 -8.49 -2.15
C ARG A 343 -22.23 -8.01 -0.90
N HIS A 344 -22.63 -8.51 0.27
CA HIS A 344 -21.97 -8.15 1.52
C HIS A 344 -20.53 -8.68 1.61
N LEU A 345 -20.27 -9.90 1.15
CA LEU A 345 -18.92 -10.47 1.09
C LEU A 345 -18.02 -9.63 0.17
N ARG A 346 -18.52 -9.21 -1.00
CA ARG A 346 -17.79 -8.33 -1.93
C ARG A 346 -17.53 -6.94 -1.34
N ARG A 347 -18.54 -6.32 -0.70
CA ARG A 347 -18.36 -5.06 0.02
C ARG A 347 -17.29 -5.19 1.10
N GLY A 348 -17.35 -6.25 1.91
CA GLY A 348 -16.36 -6.50 2.96
C GLY A 348 -14.96 -6.68 2.39
N TYR A 349 -14.83 -7.41 1.28
CA TYR A 349 -13.57 -7.55 0.56
C TYR A 349 -13.01 -6.20 0.11
N PHE A 350 -13.83 -5.34 -0.50
CA PHE A 350 -13.46 -3.99 -0.92
C PHE A 350 -13.04 -3.09 0.24
N ALA A 351 -13.78 -3.12 1.34
CA ALA A 351 -13.40 -2.44 2.57
C ALA A 351 -12.03 -2.94 3.08
N CYS A 352 -11.79 -4.25 3.05
CA CYS A 352 -10.51 -4.84 3.45
C CYS A 352 -9.35 -4.44 2.51
N VAL A 353 -9.59 -4.29 1.21
CA VAL A 353 -8.57 -3.81 0.26
C VAL A 353 -8.18 -2.36 0.57
N SER A 354 -9.14 -1.46 0.79
CA SER A 354 -8.84 -0.07 1.22
C SER A 354 -8.18 0.00 2.60
N TYR A 355 -8.47 -0.95 3.48
CA TYR A 355 -7.77 -1.07 4.75
C TYR A 355 -6.31 -1.48 4.55
N VAL A 356 -6.01 -2.47 3.69
CA VAL A 356 -4.63 -2.81 3.32
C VAL A 356 -3.92 -1.62 2.68
N ASP A 357 -4.59 -0.89 1.79
CA ASP A 357 -4.05 0.34 1.20
C ASP A 357 -3.61 1.37 2.27
N HIS A 358 -4.48 1.63 3.25
CA HIS A 358 -4.16 2.53 4.36
C HIS A 358 -2.91 2.09 5.14
N LEU A 359 -2.81 0.80 5.43
CA LEU A 359 -1.68 0.19 6.14
C LEU A 359 -0.38 0.21 5.33
N VAL A 360 -0.45 0.00 4.01
CA VAL A 360 0.68 0.22 3.10
C VAL A 360 1.16 1.67 3.20
N GLY A 361 0.21 2.62 3.21
CA GLY A 361 0.51 4.04 3.42
C GLY A 361 1.24 4.31 4.74
N GLU A 362 0.88 3.63 5.84
CA GLU A 362 1.59 3.76 7.11
C GLU A 362 3.03 3.28 7.05
N LEU A 363 3.30 2.13 6.40
CA LEU A 363 4.66 1.61 6.24
C LEU A 363 5.50 2.55 5.37
N MET A 364 4.95 3.05 4.26
CA MET A 364 5.63 3.99 3.38
C MET A 364 5.91 5.35 4.05
N ARG A 365 4.95 5.88 4.83
CA ARG A 365 5.18 7.07 5.67
C ARG A 365 6.30 6.84 6.67
N THR A 366 6.31 5.67 7.33
CA THR A 366 7.36 5.35 8.32
C THR A 366 8.75 5.29 7.69
N LEU A 367 8.88 4.72 6.47
CA LEU A 367 10.16 4.79 5.74
C LEU A 367 10.58 6.24 5.43
N SER A 368 9.62 7.11 5.13
CA SER A 368 9.89 8.52 4.84
C SER A 368 10.32 9.27 6.11
N ASP A 369 9.57 9.11 7.20
CA ASP A 369 9.83 9.74 8.50
C ASP A 369 11.18 9.33 9.12
N LEU A 370 11.69 8.15 8.76
CA LEU A 370 12.99 7.62 9.20
C LEU A 370 14.15 7.92 8.24
N ASP A 371 13.92 8.69 7.17
CA ASP A 371 14.90 8.95 6.10
C ASP A 371 15.45 7.68 5.43
N LEU A 372 14.60 6.65 5.31
CA LEU A 372 14.92 5.35 4.70
C LEU A 372 14.37 5.18 3.29
N ALA A 373 13.38 5.99 2.88
CA ALA A 373 12.67 5.86 1.60
C ALA A 373 13.61 5.83 0.37
N ASP A 374 14.62 6.69 0.33
CA ASP A 374 15.59 6.79 -0.79
C ASP A 374 16.66 5.68 -0.77
N SER A 375 16.67 4.83 0.25
CA SER A 375 17.62 3.73 0.42
C SER A 375 16.94 2.36 0.51
N THR A 376 15.64 2.28 0.22
CA THR A 376 14.85 1.06 0.38
C THR A 376 14.14 0.69 -0.92
N VAL A 377 14.45 -0.50 -1.44
CA VAL A 377 13.64 -1.15 -2.47
C VAL A 377 12.35 -1.63 -1.82
N VAL A 378 11.21 -1.28 -2.40
CA VAL A 378 9.89 -1.70 -1.92
C VAL A 378 9.23 -2.56 -2.98
N SER A 379 8.75 -3.73 -2.61
CA SER A 379 7.90 -4.56 -3.49
C SER A 379 6.56 -4.80 -2.82
N PHE A 380 5.49 -4.74 -3.61
CA PHE A 380 4.14 -5.07 -3.18
C PHE A 380 3.55 -6.10 -4.15
N MET A 381 2.99 -7.19 -3.62
CA MET A 381 2.29 -8.18 -4.42
C MET A 381 1.19 -8.92 -3.67
N ALA A 382 0.38 -9.71 -4.37
CA ALA A 382 -0.50 -10.72 -3.76
C ALA A 382 -0.01 -12.15 -4.05
N ASP A 383 -0.34 -13.10 -3.16
CA ASP A 383 -0.02 -14.51 -3.39
C ASP A 383 -0.90 -15.16 -4.48
N HIS A 384 -2.17 -14.77 -4.55
CA HIS A 384 -3.12 -15.12 -5.62
C HIS A 384 -4.38 -14.25 -5.53
N GLY A 385 -5.25 -14.31 -6.53
CA GLY A 385 -6.55 -13.62 -6.54
C GLY A 385 -7.68 -14.40 -5.84
N TYR A 386 -8.93 -13.96 -6.03
CA TYR A 386 -10.11 -14.52 -5.37
C TYR A 386 -11.41 -14.27 -6.15
N HIS A 387 -12.29 -15.27 -6.17
CA HIS A 387 -13.60 -15.25 -6.83
C HIS A 387 -14.73 -14.88 -5.89
N PHE A 388 -15.66 -14.08 -6.40
CA PHE A 388 -16.92 -13.67 -5.80
C PHE A 388 -18.09 -13.83 -6.78
N GLY A 389 -18.17 -14.99 -7.43
CA GLY A 389 -19.26 -15.35 -8.34
C GLY A 389 -18.87 -15.40 -9.81
N GLU A 390 -17.71 -14.85 -10.19
CA GLU A 390 -17.21 -14.93 -11.56
C GLU A 390 -17.13 -16.40 -12.00
N ASN A 391 -17.75 -16.72 -13.14
CA ASN A 391 -17.84 -18.10 -13.65
C ASN A 391 -18.50 -19.10 -12.68
N GLY A 392 -19.39 -18.64 -11.80
CA GLY A 392 -20.03 -19.45 -10.78
C GLY A 392 -19.08 -19.96 -9.69
N LYS A 393 -17.94 -19.29 -9.48
CA LYS A 393 -16.90 -19.69 -8.51
C LYS A 393 -16.89 -18.78 -7.29
N PHE A 394 -16.44 -19.32 -6.16
CA PHE A 394 -16.15 -18.55 -4.95
C PHE A 394 -14.87 -19.05 -4.29
N GLY A 395 -13.98 -18.13 -3.93
CA GLY A 395 -12.65 -18.47 -3.42
C GLY A 395 -11.59 -18.62 -4.48
N LYS A 396 -10.76 -19.64 -4.34
CA LYS A 396 -9.51 -19.81 -5.10
C LYS A 396 -9.39 -21.23 -5.66
N GLN A 397 -8.20 -21.65 -6.07
CA GLN A 397 -7.93 -22.97 -6.67
C GLN A 397 -8.59 -23.16 -8.04
N THR A 398 -8.40 -22.17 -8.92
CA THR A 398 -8.76 -22.22 -10.34
C THR A 398 -7.64 -21.60 -11.19
N LEU A 399 -7.69 -21.80 -12.50
CA LEU A 399 -6.77 -21.14 -13.46
C LEU A 399 -7.41 -19.93 -14.17
N HIS A 400 -8.56 -19.45 -13.69
CA HIS A 400 -9.16 -18.23 -14.22
C HIS A 400 -8.31 -17.00 -13.86
N GLU A 401 -8.35 -16.00 -14.74
CA GLU A 401 -7.69 -14.69 -14.59
C GLU A 401 -7.89 -14.12 -13.19
N THR A 402 -9.13 -14.11 -12.68
CA THR A 402 -9.49 -13.56 -11.36
C THR A 402 -8.74 -14.21 -10.18
N ALA A 403 -8.23 -15.43 -10.35
CA ALA A 403 -7.46 -16.14 -9.32
C ALA A 403 -5.95 -16.14 -9.59
N THR A 404 -5.51 -16.09 -10.85
CA THR A 404 -4.09 -16.18 -11.22
C THR A 404 -3.42 -14.81 -11.36
N HIS A 405 -4.16 -13.79 -11.81
CA HIS A 405 -3.67 -12.43 -12.00
C HIS A 405 -3.60 -11.68 -10.68
N VAL A 406 -2.40 -11.19 -10.34
CA VAL A 406 -2.12 -10.56 -9.04
C VAL A 406 -1.55 -9.17 -9.21
N PRO A 407 -1.83 -8.22 -8.29
CA PRO A 407 -1.11 -6.97 -8.27
C PRO A 407 0.36 -7.26 -7.97
N MET A 408 1.25 -6.61 -8.71
CA MET A 408 2.69 -6.65 -8.52
C MET A 408 3.31 -5.31 -8.92
N MET A 409 4.09 -4.72 -8.02
CA MET A 409 4.84 -3.49 -8.28
C MET A 409 6.15 -3.46 -7.48
N VAL A 410 7.18 -2.85 -8.05
CA VAL A 410 8.51 -2.74 -7.44
C VAL A 410 9.03 -1.31 -7.56
N ARG A 411 9.26 -0.64 -6.43
CA ARG A 411 9.92 0.66 -6.31
C ARG A 411 11.41 0.45 -6.06
N ILE A 412 12.24 0.96 -6.96
CA ILE A 412 13.70 1.01 -6.82
C ILE A 412 14.11 2.48 -6.86
N PRO A 413 14.56 3.05 -5.73
CA PRO A 413 14.97 4.46 -5.68
C PRO A 413 15.96 4.83 -6.79
N GLY A 414 15.69 5.92 -7.48
CA GLY A 414 16.50 6.44 -8.59
C GLY A 414 16.37 5.65 -9.90
N SER A 415 15.57 4.57 -9.96
CA SER A 415 15.37 3.77 -11.18
C SER A 415 13.91 3.74 -11.64
N THR A 416 12.96 3.71 -10.70
CA THR A 416 11.51 3.64 -11.02
C THR A 416 10.73 4.88 -10.60
N ASP A 417 11.41 5.91 -10.08
CA ASP A 417 10.79 7.09 -9.46
C ASP A 417 9.82 7.85 -10.38
N SER A 418 9.95 7.69 -11.70
CA SER A 418 9.06 8.32 -12.69
C SER A 418 7.77 7.55 -12.96
N GLY A 419 7.54 6.41 -12.32
CA GLY A 419 6.40 5.52 -12.59
C GLY A 419 6.53 4.83 -13.94
N LEU A 420 6.78 3.53 -13.93
CA LEU A 420 6.92 2.71 -15.14
C LEU A 420 5.80 1.70 -15.20
N VAL A 421 5.30 1.40 -16.40
CA VAL A 421 4.30 0.36 -16.62
C VAL A 421 4.85 -0.66 -17.60
N SER A 422 4.75 -1.94 -17.26
CA SER A 422 5.10 -3.04 -18.16
C SER A 422 3.90 -3.95 -18.38
N GLU A 423 3.64 -4.20 -19.67
CA GLU A 423 2.64 -5.13 -20.18
C GLU A 423 3.22 -6.52 -20.48
N SER A 424 4.47 -6.76 -20.09
CA SER A 424 5.12 -8.06 -20.24
C SER A 424 4.48 -9.08 -19.29
N VAL A 425 4.30 -10.31 -19.78
CA VAL A 425 3.86 -11.42 -18.94
C VAL A 425 5.00 -11.80 -18.01
N VAL A 426 4.74 -11.75 -16.71
CA VAL A 426 5.73 -12.05 -15.66
C VAL A 426 5.15 -13.00 -14.63
N GLU A 427 6.03 -13.70 -13.93
CA GLU A 427 5.65 -14.69 -12.94
C GLU A 427 6.00 -14.23 -11.53
N SER A 428 5.12 -14.52 -10.57
CA SER A 428 5.35 -14.21 -9.14
C SER A 428 6.68 -14.76 -8.60
N LEU A 429 7.14 -15.91 -9.12
CA LEU A 429 8.42 -16.53 -8.76
C LEU A 429 9.64 -15.70 -9.20
N ASP A 430 9.50 -14.84 -10.22
CA ASP A 430 10.58 -14.00 -10.74
C ASP A 430 10.93 -12.85 -9.78
N LEU A 431 10.09 -12.60 -8.77
CA LEU A 431 10.35 -11.57 -7.77
C LEU A 431 11.61 -11.87 -6.94
N PHE A 432 11.89 -13.14 -6.65
CA PHE A 432 13.10 -13.51 -5.91
C PHE A 432 14.38 -13.09 -6.65
N PRO A 433 14.67 -13.56 -7.87
CA PRO A 433 15.85 -13.10 -8.60
C PRO A 433 15.83 -11.58 -8.83
N THR A 434 14.66 -10.97 -9.08
CA THR A 434 14.52 -9.52 -9.25
C THR A 434 14.98 -8.73 -8.02
N LEU A 435 14.58 -9.14 -6.80
CA LEU A 435 14.99 -8.46 -5.58
C LEU A 435 16.47 -8.71 -5.25
N VAL A 436 17.01 -9.88 -5.60
CA VAL A 436 18.46 -10.16 -5.45
C VAL A 436 19.28 -9.21 -6.33
N ASP A 437 18.86 -9.00 -7.58
CA ASP A 437 19.55 -8.10 -8.51
C ASP A 437 19.30 -6.63 -8.15
N GLY A 438 18.04 -6.24 -7.89
CA GLY A 438 17.64 -4.88 -7.54
C GLY A 438 18.12 -4.41 -6.17
N GLY A 439 18.43 -5.33 -5.25
CA GLY A 439 19.06 -5.02 -3.95
C GLY A 439 20.52 -4.56 -4.07
N ARG A 440 21.11 -4.64 -5.27
CA ARG A 440 22.43 -4.12 -5.59
C ARG A 440 22.26 -2.77 -6.32
N PRO A 441 23.03 -1.72 -5.98
CA PRO A 441 23.06 -0.51 -6.78
C PRO A 441 23.47 -0.86 -8.20
N ALA A 442 22.85 -0.20 -9.20
CA ALA A 442 23.34 -0.27 -10.56
C ALA A 442 24.84 0.07 -10.56
N ALA A 443 25.67 -0.83 -11.10
CA ALA A 443 27.05 -0.50 -11.41
C ALA A 443 26.99 0.69 -12.37
N ARG A 444 27.45 1.87 -11.91
CA ARG A 444 27.55 3.04 -12.78
C ARG A 444 28.53 2.68 -13.90
N SER A 445 28.02 2.61 -15.14
CA SER A 445 28.80 2.48 -16.36
C SER A 445 29.72 3.67 -16.58
#